data_AF-A0A3N5FLE3-F1
#
_entry.id   AF-A0A3N5FLE3-F1
#
_cell.length_a   1.000
_cell.length_b   1.000
_cell.length_c   1.000
_cell.angle_alpha   90.00
_cell.angle_beta   90.00
_cell.angle_gamma   90.00
#
_symmetry.space_group_name_H-M   'P 1'
#
loop_
_entity.id
_entity.type
_entity.pdbx_description
1 polymer ?
#
loop_
_entity_poly.entity_id
_entity_poly.type
_entity_poly.pdbx_seq_one_letter_code
_entity_poly.pdbx_strand_id
1 'polypeptide(L)'
;MKILIPLKDIMIAPGKRFDPAEYTEQDVITRIKKLYGVIAEVMDIVVEGEMIHIEFRDATPEKYKEAMEKLHKGVQEAQKGQLVKALNLFKEVLAVIPENLDARRNMAKAYLELNNIENAKKIFQEVLQLNPTDHGAAISLGNIYARNEHNLDVAAFYYDLCLQHHPDDAMLTCNYAALMFEKGDFQKAEVMFKQAINGGNMPNAYYGLALLYRMADKRDASKSVLETMFVRIPQQTLAKEYAGIYA
;
A
#
# COMPACT_ATOMS: atom_id res chain seq x y z
N MET A 1 -5.91 -29.26 -2.63
CA MET A 1 -7.09 -29.37 -3.52
C MET A 1 -6.60 -29.86 -4.88
N LYS A 2 -7.31 -30.80 -5.53
CA LYS A 2 -6.93 -31.32 -6.86
C LYS A 2 -7.99 -30.91 -7.88
N ILE A 3 -7.56 -30.27 -8.96
CA ILE A 3 -8.41 -29.93 -10.09
C ILE A 3 -7.91 -30.73 -11.29
N LEU A 4 -8.85 -31.40 -11.97
CA LEU A 4 -8.60 -32.15 -13.20
C LEU A 4 -9.29 -31.42 -14.34
N ILE A 5 -8.53 -31.05 -15.36
CA ILE A 5 -9.05 -30.30 -16.51
C ILE A 5 -8.64 -31.05 -17.79
N PRO A 6 -9.58 -31.48 -18.64
CA PRO A 6 -9.23 -32.00 -19.96
C PRO A 6 -8.55 -30.91 -20.80
N LEU A 7 -7.45 -31.26 -21.47
CA LEU A 7 -6.67 -30.33 -22.30
C LEU A 7 -7.56 -29.61 -23.31
N LYS A 8 -8.44 -30.36 -24.00
CA LYS A 8 -9.40 -29.84 -24.97
C LYS A 8 -10.35 -28.76 -24.41
N ASP A 9 -10.54 -28.68 -23.10
CA ASP A 9 -11.45 -27.71 -22.49
C ASP A 9 -10.77 -26.38 -22.18
N ILE A 10 -9.44 -26.31 -22.29
CA ILE A 10 -8.69 -25.05 -22.11
C ILE A 10 -8.90 -24.15 -23.32
N MET A 11 -9.38 -22.93 -23.08
CA MET A 11 -9.36 -21.89 -24.10
C MET A 11 -8.00 -21.18 -24.12
N ILE A 12 -7.33 -21.23 -25.26
CA ILE A 12 -6.05 -20.57 -25.49
C ILE A 12 -6.23 -19.18 -26.11
N ALA A 13 -7.34 -18.95 -26.83
CA ALA A 13 -7.80 -17.65 -27.33
C ALA A 13 -9.33 -17.66 -27.46
N PRO A 14 -10.00 -16.51 -27.65
CA PRO A 14 -11.45 -16.48 -27.89
C PRO A 14 -11.82 -17.42 -29.04
N GLY A 15 -12.65 -18.43 -28.75
CA GLY A 15 -13.09 -19.43 -29.73
C GLY A 15 -12.05 -20.51 -30.11
N LYS A 16 -10.81 -20.42 -29.61
CA LYS A 16 -9.75 -21.41 -29.89
C LYS A 16 -9.44 -22.21 -28.63
N ARG A 17 -9.67 -23.52 -28.69
CA ARG A 17 -9.30 -24.46 -27.62
C ARG A 17 -7.94 -25.07 -27.87
N PHE A 18 -7.35 -25.58 -26.81
CA PHE A 18 -6.05 -26.24 -26.87
C PHE A 18 -6.13 -27.51 -27.72
N ASP A 19 -5.18 -27.63 -28.65
CA ASP A 19 -4.92 -28.84 -29.43
C ASP A 19 -3.55 -29.39 -29.01
N PRO A 20 -3.46 -30.63 -28.50
CA PRO A 20 -2.20 -31.27 -28.12
C PRO A 20 -1.16 -31.33 -29.24
N ALA A 21 -1.58 -31.25 -30.51
CA ALA A 21 -0.67 -31.25 -31.65
C ALA A 21 -0.02 -29.89 -31.93
N GLU A 22 -0.59 -28.79 -31.43
CA GLU A 22 -0.14 -27.42 -31.75
C GLU A 22 0.75 -26.79 -30.66
N TYR A 23 0.85 -27.38 -29.46
CA TYR A 23 1.46 -26.75 -28.29
C TYR A 23 2.21 -27.74 -27.42
N THR A 24 3.30 -27.29 -26.79
CA THR A 24 4.04 -28.13 -25.83
C THR A 24 3.41 -28.11 -24.45
N GLU A 25 3.70 -29.13 -23.62
CA GLU A 25 3.28 -29.17 -22.21
C GLU A 25 3.75 -27.91 -21.44
N GLN A 26 4.94 -27.42 -21.76
CA GLN A 26 5.51 -26.23 -21.12
C GLN A 26 4.74 -24.94 -21.46
N ASP A 27 4.19 -24.85 -22.68
CA ASP A 27 3.37 -23.71 -23.11
C ASP A 27 2.04 -23.68 -22.33
N VAL A 28 1.44 -24.85 -22.11
CA VAL A 28 0.23 -25.03 -21.30
C VAL A 28 0.46 -24.59 -19.87
N ILE A 29 1.53 -25.11 -19.25
CA ILE A 29 1.88 -24.78 -17.88
C ILE A 29 2.10 -23.27 -17.76
N THR A 30 2.90 -22.67 -18.64
CA THR A 30 3.15 -21.22 -18.65
C THR A 30 1.85 -20.41 -18.77
N ARG A 31 0.92 -20.84 -19.63
CA ARG A 31 -0.37 -20.19 -19.84
C ARG A 31 -1.25 -20.26 -18.60
N ILE A 32 -1.35 -21.44 -17.99
CA ILE A 32 -2.13 -21.65 -16.76
C ILE A 32 -1.52 -20.83 -15.63
N LYS A 33 -0.19 -20.84 -15.48
CA LYS A 33 0.50 -20.01 -14.50
C LYS A 33 0.18 -18.53 -14.71
N LYS A 34 0.12 -18.05 -15.95
CA LYS A 34 -0.28 -16.68 -16.27
C LYS A 34 -1.76 -16.40 -15.93
N LEU A 35 -2.65 -17.37 -16.12
CA LEU A 35 -4.09 -17.24 -15.83
C LEU A 35 -4.35 -17.14 -14.32
N TYR A 36 -3.64 -17.94 -13.53
CA TYR A 36 -3.74 -17.96 -12.07
C TYR A 36 -2.81 -16.95 -11.37
N GLY A 37 -1.96 -16.26 -12.14
CA GLY A 37 -1.12 -15.16 -11.69
C GLY A 37 -0.24 -15.56 -10.50
N VAL A 38 -0.34 -14.80 -9.41
CA VAL A 38 0.49 -14.98 -8.21
C VAL A 38 0.28 -16.35 -7.53
N ILE A 39 -0.89 -16.96 -7.67
CA ILE A 39 -1.22 -18.24 -7.03
C ILE A 39 -0.54 -19.42 -7.76
N ALA A 40 -0.06 -19.21 -8.98
CA ALA A 40 0.62 -20.23 -9.78
C ALA A 40 1.91 -20.78 -9.17
N GLU A 41 2.56 -20.02 -8.29
CA GLU A 41 3.82 -20.40 -7.62
C GLU A 41 3.62 -21.52 -6.58
N VAL A 42 2.38 -21.68 -6.10
CA VAL A 42 1.98 -22.74 -5.16
C VAL A 42 1.11 -23.80 -5.83
N MET A 43 1.10 -23.89 -7.16
CA MET A 43 0.46 -24.96 -7.91
C MET A 43 1.52 -25.86 -8.52
N ASP A 44 1.40 -27.16 -8.27
CA ASP A 44 2.02 -28.17 -9.09
C ASP A 44 1.06 -28.48 -10.24
N ILE A 45 1.49 -28.14 -11.46
CA ILE A 45 0.74 -28.36 -12.69
C ILE A 45 1.47 -29.44 -13.45
N VAL A 46 0.83 -30.60 -13.60
CA VAL A 46 1.36 -31.72 -14.37
C VAL A 46 0.41 -31.97 -15.54
N VAL A 47 0.97 -32.11 -16.74
CA VAL A 47 0.24 -32.56 -17.92
C VAL A 47 0.47 -34.06 -18.04
N GLU A 48 -0.60 -34.86 -18.00
CA GLU A 48 -0.54 -36.31 -18.17
C GLU A 48 -1.54 -36.73 -19.26
N GLY A 49 -1.02 -37.14 -20.43
CA GLY A 49 -1.85 -37.50 -21.57
C GLY A 49 -2.74 -36.34 -22.03
N GLU A 50 -4.07 -36.53 -22.01
CA GLU A 50 -5.05 -35.50 -22.39
C GLU A 50 -5.57 -34.66 -21.21
N MET A 51 -4.96 -34.78 -20.04
CA MET A 51 -5.43 -34.16 -18.80
C MET A 51 -4.37 -33.25 -18.18
N ILE A 52 -4.86 -32.23 -17.48
CA ILE A 52 -4.05 -31.44 -16.55
C ILE A 52 -4.46 -31.77 -15.13
N HIS A 53 -3.45 -32.03 -14.33
CA HIS A 53 -3.52 -32.22 -12.91
C HIS A 53 -2.98 -30.95 -12.26
N ILE A 54 -3.88 -30.14 -11.70
CA ILE A 54 -3.49 -28.99 -10.89
C ILE A 54 -3.64 -29.41 -9.43
N GLU A 55 -2.51 -29.61 -8.78
CA GLU A 55 -2.43 -29.83 -7.35
C GLU A 55 -1.96 -28.54 -6.69
N PHE A 56 -2.84 -27.95 -5.88
CA PHE A 56 -2.44 -26.83 -5.04
C PHE A 56 -1.53 -27.40 -3.95
N ARG A 57 -0.27 -26.93 -3.89
CA ARG A 57 0.68 -27.29 -2.86
C ARG A 57 0.05 -27.00 -1.50
N ASP A 58 -0.34 -28.07 -0.84
CA ASP A 58 -0.39 -28.21 0.61
C ASP A 58 -1.14 -27.16 1.46
N ALA A 59 -2.01 -26.31 0.90
CA ALA A 59 -2.90 -25.49 1.73
C ALA A 59 -4.06 -26.35 2.28
N THR A 60 -3.81 -27.17 3.30
CA THR A 60 -4.87 -27.81 4.09
C THR A 60 -5.48 -26.81 5.07
N PRO A 61 -6.71 -27.02 5.57
CA PRO A 61 -7.29 -26.16 6.62
C PRO A 61 -6.38 -25.99 7.83
N GLU A 62 -5.65 -27.05 8.22
CA GLU A 62 -4.69 -27.04 9.33
C GLU A 62 -3.47 -26.16 9.00
N LYS A 63 -2.88 -26.30 7.82
CA LYS A 63 -1.73 -25.48 7.37
C LYS A 63 -2.12 -24.02 7.18
N TYR A 64 -3.33 -23.75 6.69
CA TYR A 64 -3.89 -22.40 6.63
C TYR A 64 -4.05 -21.79 8.03
N LYS A 65 -4.61 -22.55 8.98
CA LYS A 65 -4.75 -22.12 10.36
C LYS A 65 -3.39 -21.82 10.99
N GLU A 66 -2.41 -22.71 10.82
CA GLU A 66 -1.04 -22.50 11.31
C GLU A 66 -0.40 -21.24 10.69
N ALA A 67 -0.58 -21.03 9.38
CA ALA A 67 -0.10 -19.83 8.71
C ALA A 67 -0.75 -18.55 9.30
N MET A 68 -2.05 -18.56 9.58
CA MET A 68 -2.71 -17.41 10.20
C MET A 68 -2.26 -17.17 11.66
N GLU A 69 -1.96 -18.22 12.41
CA GLU A 69 -1.33 -18.10 13.74
C GLU A 69 0.07 -17.48 13.63
N LYS A 70 0.86 -17.88 12.62
CA LYS A 70 2.17 -17.27 12.32
C LYS A 70 2.04 -15.82 11.89
N LEU A 71 1.01 -15.45 11.13
CA LEU A 71 0.75 -14.05 10.78
C LEU A 71 0.53 -13.21 12.04
N HIS A 72 -0.33 -13.67 12.95
CA HIS A 72 -0.58 -12.97 14.21
C HIS A 72 0.69 -12.82 15.05
N LYS A 73 1.48 -13.90 15.17
CA LYS A 73 2.79 -13.87 15.85
C LYS A 73 3.77 -12.91 15.16
N GLY A 74 3.80 -12.88 13.83
CA GLY A 74 4.65 -11.99 13.05
C GLY A 74 4.34 -10.53 13.32
N VAL A 75 3.06 -10.16 13.38
CA VAL A 75 2.62 -8.81 13.77
C VAL A 75 3.06 -8.47 15.20
N GLN A 76 2.91 -9.39 16.16
CA GLN A 76 3.36 -9.17 17.54
C GLN A 76 4.88 -8.98 17.63
N GLU A 77 5.67 -9.78 16.90
CA GLU A 77 7.13 -9.63 16.89
C GLU A 77 7.55 -8.31 16.24
N ALA A 78 6.87 -7.87 15.17
CA ALA A 78 7.10 -6.55 14.58
C ALA A 78 6.83 -5.41 15.58
N GLN A 79 5.72 -5.49 16.33
CA GLN A 79 5.40 -4.51 17.38
C GLN A 79 6.45 -4.46 18.51
N LYS A 80 7.15 -5.57 18.78
CA LYS A 80 8.26 -5.63 19.73
C LYS A 80 9.60 -5.14 19.14
N GLY A 81 9.62 -4.68 17.89
CA GLY A 81 10.83 -4.31 17.16
C GLY A 81 11.69 -5.50 16.70
N GLN A 82 11.19 -6.73 16.82
CA GLN A 82 11.89 -7.95 16.40
C GLN A 82 11.70 -8.19 14.90
N LEU A 83 12.07 -7.20 14.08
CA LEU A 83 11.71 -7.10 12.68
C LEU A 83 12.22 -8.28 11.83
N VAL A 84 13.43 -8.78 12.10
CA VAL A 84 13.99 -9.94 11.38
C VAL A 84 13.17 -11.22 11.65
N LYS A 85 12.70 -11.42 12.89
CA LYS A 85 11.83 -12.56 13.24
C LYS A 85 10.47 -12.43 12.57
N ALA A 86 9.90 -11.22 12.59
CA ALA A 86 8.64 -10.92 11.93
C ALA A 86 8.72 -11.20 10.42
N LEU A 87 9.78 -10.76 9.74
CA LEU A 87 10.02 -11.03 8.32
C LEU A 87 10.04 -12.52 7.99
N ASN A 88 10.68 -13.35 8.82
CA ASN A 88 10.69 -14.79 8.63
C ASN A 88 9.29 -15.40 8.77
N LEU A 89 8.54 -14.98 9.79
CA LEU A 89 7.15 -15.43 9.98
C LEU A 89 6.26 -15.03 8.80
N PHE A 90 6.40 -13.81 8.27
CA PHE A 90 5.64 -13.39 7.09
C PHE A 90 6.02 -14.19 5.84
N LYS A 91 7.30 -14.53 5.65
CA LYS A 91 7.72 -15.43 4.54
C LYS A 91 7.10 -16.82 4.66
N GLU A 92 7.05 -17.38 5.87
CA GLU A 92 6.38 -18.66 6.12
C GLU A 92 4.88 -18.59 5.79
N VAL A 93 4.21 -17.49 6.16
CA VAL A 93 2.80 -17.25 5.79
C VAL A 93 2.64 -17.22 4.27
N LEU A 94 3.49 -16.46 3.57
CA LEU A 94 3.42 -16.29 2.12
C LEU A 94 3.83 -17.55 1.33
N ALA A 95 4.56 -18.49 1.94
CA ALA A 95 4.82 -19.79 1.35
C ALA A 95 3.56 -20.68 1.32
N VAL A 96 2.60 -20.46 2.23
CA VAL A 96 1.34 -21.20 2.31
C VAL A 96 0.19 -20.44 1.64
N ILE A 97 0.16 -19.11 1.80
CA ILE A 97 -0.89 -18.21 1.30
C ILE A 97 -0.22 -17.04 0.55
N PRO A 98 0.24 -17.24 -0.70
CA PRO A 98 0.99 -16.22 -1.46
C PRO A 98 0.27 -14.90 -1.69
N GLU A 99 -1.06 -14.92 -1.71
CA GLU A 99 -1.95 -13.79 -1.92
C GLU A 99 -2.31 -13.05 -0.63
N ASN A 100 -1.79 -13.46 0.53
CA ASN A 100 -2.10 -12.83 1.80
C ASN A 100 -1.57 -11.37 1.84
N LEU A 101 -2.47 -10.42 1.61
CA LEU A 101 -2.15 -8.99 1.56
C LEU A 101 -1.66 -8.46 2.91
N ASP A 102 -2.16 -8.99 4.03
CA ASP A 102 -1.74 -8.58 5.37
C ASP A 102 -0.28 -8.94 5.65
N ALA A 103 0.12 -10.17 5.32
CA ALA A 103 1.49 -10.61 5.46
C ALA A 103 2.43 -9.78 4.56
N ARG A 104 2.05 -9.52 3.30
CA ARG A 104 2.83 -8.67 2.38
C ARG A 104 2.98 -7.25 2.90
N ARG A 105 1.89 -6.60 3.33
CA ARG A 105 1.92 -5.23 3.87
C ARG A 105 2.77 -5.14 5.13
N ASN A 106 2.63 -6.07 6.07
CA ASN A 106 3.43 -6.07 7.29
C ASN A 106 4.91 -6.39 7.01
N MET A 107 5.20 -7.26 6.04
CA MET A 107 6.56 -7.54 5.58
C MET A 107 7.20 -6.29 4.95
N ALA A 108 6.47 -5.57 4.10
CA ALA A 108 6.94 -4.32 3.51
C ALA A 108 7.18 -3.22 4.56
N LYS A 109 6.27 -3.06 5.54
CA LYS A 109 6.47 -2.15 6.68
C LYS A 109 7.71 -2.51 7.50
N ALA A 110 7.91 -3.79 7.80
CA ALA A 110 9.10 -4.24 8.51
C ALA A 110 10.39 -3.96 7.72
N TYR A 111 10.36 -4.06 6.38
CA TYR A 111 11.48 -3.62 5.55
C TYR A 111 11.72 -2.10 5.63
N LEU A 112 10.68 -1.27 5.65
CA LEU A 112 10.83 0.18 5.84
C LEU A 112 11.48 0.51 7.18
N GLU A 113 11.04 -0.14 8.27
CA GLU A 113 11.62 0.07 9.60
C GLU A 113 13.09 -0.39 9.69
N LEU A 114 13.48 -1.37 8.88
CA LEU A 114 14.88 -1.78 8.69
C LEU A 114 15.65 -0.91 7.68
N ASN A 115 15.06 0.20 7.21
CA ASN A 115 15.61 1.08 6.19
C ASN A 115 15.93 0.37 4.85
N ASN A 116 15.27 -0.75 4.57
CA ASN A 116 15.39 -1.49 3.32
C ASN A 116 14.30 -1.05 2.34
N ILE A 117 14.46 0.16 1.82
CA ILE A 117 13.46 0.86 1.00
C ILE A 117 13.13 0.10 -0.29
N GLU A 118 14.14 -0.47 -0.96
CA GLU A 118 13.94 -1.17 -2.24
C GLU A 118 13.05 -2.42 -2.10
N ASN A 119 13.28 -3.25 -1.07
CA ASN A 119 12.42 -4.41 -0.83
C ASN A 119 11.01 -4.01 -0.39
N ALA A 120 10.88 -2.97 0.43
CA ALA A 120 9.58 -2.46 0.83
C ALA A 120 8.77 -1.99 -0.39
N LYS A 121 9.37 -1.17 -1.24
CA LYS A 121 8.75 -0.66 -2.48
C LYS A 121 8.29 -1.80 -3.38
N LYS A 122 9.16 -2.79 -3.65
CA LYS A 122 8.81 -3.96 -4.45
C LYS A 122 7.59 -4.69 -3.90
N ILE A 123 7.56 -4.96 -2.59
CA ILE A 123 6.44 -5.70 -1.99
C ILE A 123 5.16 -4.86 -1.99
N PHE A 124 5.22 -3.55 -1.74
CA PHE A 124 4.03 -2.69 -1.85
C PHE A 124 3.50 -2.62 -3.29
N GLN A 125 4.37 -2.61 -4.30
CA GLN A 125 3.95 -2.71 -5.70
C GLN A 125 3.25 -4.04 -5.99
N GLU A 126 3.76 -5.15 -5.47
CA GLU A 126 3.10 -6.46 -5.56
C GLU A 126 1.73 -6.47 -4.86
N VAL A 127 1.59 -5.77 -3.72
CA VAL A 127 0.29 -5.59 -3.06
C VAL A 127 -0.68 -4.84 -3.97
N LEU A 128 -0.26 -3.75 -4.63
CA LEU A 128 -1.12 -3.01 -5.55
C LEU A 128 -1.42 -3.76 -6.86
N GLN A 129 -0.55 -4.68 -7.29
CA GLN A 129 -0.86 -5.58 -8.40
C GLN A 129 -1.99 -6.56 -8.05
N LEU A 130 -2.01 -7.04 -6.80
CA LEU A 130 -3.05 -7.95 -6.30
C LEU A 130 -4.34 -7.22 -5.91
N ASN A 131 -4.21 -6.02 -5.34
CA ASN A 131 -5.31 -5.16 -4.93
C ASN A 131 -4.99 -3.70 -5.28
N PRO A 132 -5.43 -3.23 -6.47
CA PRO A 132 -5.14 -1.88 -6.95
C PRO A 132 -5.66 -0.74 -6.06
N THR A 133 -6.62 -1.04 -5.17
CA THR A 133 -7.22 -0.05 -4.26
C THR A 133 -6.72 -0.21 -2.83
N ASP A 134 -5.62 -0.94 -2.60
CA ASP A 134 -5.07 -1.08 -1.25
C ASP A 134 -4.51 0.26 -0.74
N HIS A 135 -5.30 0.91 0.09
CA HIS A 135 -5.00 2.21 0.68
C HIS A 135 -3.66 2.21 1.46
N GLY A 136 -3.37 1.14 2.20
CA GLY A 136 -2.14 1.07 3.00
C GLY A 136 -0.88 0.99 2.14
N ALA A 137 -0.92 0.23 1.05
CA ALA A 137 0.19 0.11 0.12
C ALA A 137 0.40 1.38 -0.70
N ALA A 138 -0.68 2.00 -1.22
CA ALA A 138 -0.59 3.23 -1.98
C ALA A 138 -0.07 4.41 -1.12
N ILE A 139 -0.56 4.62 0.11
CA ILE A 139 0.03 5.62 1.02
C ILE A 139 1.51 5.35 1.27
N SER A 140 1.88 4.08 1.50
CA SER A 140 3.27 3.74 1.79
C SER A 140 4.18 4.03 0.60
N LEU A 141 3.76 3.71 -0.63
CA LEU A 141 4.50 4.07 -1.84
C LEU A 141 4.56 5.59 -2.04
N GLY A 142 3.45 6.31 -1.88
CA GLY A 142 3.43 7.77 -1.95
C GLY A 142 4.44 8.41 -0.99
N ASN A 143 4.51 7.91 0.26
CA ASN A 143 5.48 8.36 1.26
C ASN A 143 6.93 8.03 0.87
N ILE A 144 7.20 6.83 0.34
CA ILE A 144 8.54 6.44 -0.13
C ILE A 144 9.00 7.38 -1.25
N TYR A 145 8.16 7.60 -2.26
CA TYR A 145 8.49 8.48 -3.38
C TYR A 145 8.67 9.94 -2.93
N ALA A 146 7.84 10.43 -2.00
CA ALA A 146 7.97 11.79 -1.48
C ALA A 146 9.26 11.99 -0.68
N ARG A 147 9.56 11.07 0.25
CA ARG A 147 10.60 11.30 1.29
C ARG A 147 11.95 10.67 0.97
N ASN A 148 11.97 9.52 0.31
CA ASN A 148 13.21 8.77 0.05
C ASN A 148 13.76 9.03 -1.34
N GLU A 149 12.89 9.13 -2.35
CA GLU A 149 13.29 9.35 -3.74
C GLU A 149 13.13 10.80 -4.20
N HIS A 150 12.43 11.63 -3.42
CA HIS A 150 12.08 13.02 -3.76
C HIS A 150 11.41 13.16 -5.14
N ASN A 151 10.63 12.14 -5.53
CA ASN A 151 9.86 12.11 -6.76
C ASN A 151 8.41 12.53 -6.46
N LEU A 152 8.19 13.84 -6.44
CA LEU A 152 6.93 14.45 -6.02
C LEU A 152 5.77 14.20 -7.00
N ASP A 153 6.05 13.89 -8.27
CA ASP A 153 5.03 13.52 -9.25
C ASP A 153 4.48 12.11 -9.00
N VAL A 154 5.37 11.15 -8.78
CA VAL A 154 4.96 9.77 -8.48
C VAL A 154 4.29 9.70 -7.10
N ALA A 155 4.77 10.46 -6.13
CA ALA A 155 4.11 10.58 -4.83
C ALA A 155 2.67 11.10 -4.96
N ALA A 156 2.47 12.16 -5.75
CA ALA A 156 1.15 12.73 -6.01
C ALA A 156 0.20 11.71 -6.65
N PHE A 157 0.68 10.92 -7.61
CA PHE A 157 -0.10 9.85 -8.23
C PHE A 157 -0.65 8.85 -7.20
N TYR A 158 0.18 8.37 -6.28
CA TYR A 158 -0.28 7.41 -5.26
C TYR A 158 -1.22 8.04 -4.23
N TYR A 159 -1.02 9.31 -3.87
CA TYR A 159 -1.95 10.02 -3.00
C TYR A 159 -3.30 10.28 -3.67
N ASP A 160 -3.32 10.64 -4.96
CA ASP A 160 -4.54 10.75 -5.77
C ASP A 160 -5.29 9.42 -5.81
N LEU A 161 -4.58 8.30 -6.06
CA LEU A 161 -5.17 6.96 -6.08
C LEU A 161 -5.86 6.62 -4.75
N CYS A 162 -5.23 6.95 -3.62
CA CYS A 162 -5.83 6.74 -2.30
C CYS A 162 -7.07 7.60 -2.08
N LEU A 163 -7.02 8.90 -2.42
CA LEU A 163 -8.12 9.83 -2.18
C LEU A 163 -9.32 9.59 -3.11
N GLN A 164 -9.14 8.94 -4.27
CA GLN A 164 -10.25 8.49 -5.11
C GLN A 164 -11.18 7.52 -4.39
N HIS A 165 -10.64 6.67 -3.51
CA HIS A 165 -11.40 5.66 -2.77
C HIS A 165 -11.67 6.05 -1.30
N HIS A 166 -10.87 6.98 -0.76
CA HIS A 166 -10.96 7.47 0.61
C HIS A 166 -10.92 9.00 0.64
N PRO A 167 -11.95 9.68 0.08
CA PRO A 167 -11.95 11.13 -0.06
C PRO A 167 -11.95 11.89 1.29
N ASP A 168 -12.38 11.22 2.37
CA ASP A 168 -12.50 11.81 3.69
C ASP A 168 -11.24 11.61 4.58
N ASP A 169 -10.15 11.05 4.04
CA ASP A 169 -8.90 10.90 4.78
C ASP A 169 -8.21 12.27 4.95
N ALA A 170 -8.56 12.96 6.04
CA ALA A 170 -7.99 14.26 6.38
C ALA A 170 -6.47 14.22 6.61
N MET A 171 -5.92 13.09 7.06
CA MET A 171 -4.48 12.95 7.32
C MET A 171 -3.72 12.83 6.01
N LEU A 172 -4.18 11.98 5.10
CA LEU A 172 -3.62 11.89 3.76
C LEU A 172 -3.78 13.20 2.99
N THR A 173 -4.94 13.85 3.10
CA THR A 173 -5.19 15.17 2.49
C THR A 173 -4.17 16.20 3.01
N CYS A 174 -3.86 16.19 4.31
CA CYS A 174 -2.83 17.06 4.89
C CYS A 174 -1.43 16.75 4.36
N ASN A 175 -1.06 15.47 4.25
CA ASN A 175 0.24 15.05 3.70
C ASN A 175 0.37 15.45 2.22
N TYR A 176 -0.72 15.32 1.46
CA TYR A 176 -0.73 15.69 0.06
C TYR A 176 -0.71 17.20 -0.15
N ALA A 177 -1.36 17.98 0.72
CA ALA A 177 -1.23 19.43 0.75
C ALA A 177 0.22 19.87 0.99
N ALA A 178 0.94 19.21 1.90
CA ALA A 178 2.36 19.48 2.13
C ALA A 178 3.22 19.15 0.91
N LEU A 179 2.92 18.04 0.21
CA LEU A 179 3.58 17.70 -1.06
C LEU A 179 3.33 18.78 -2.13
N MET A 180 2.09 19.27 -2.26
CA MET A 180 1.75 20.34 -3.22
C MET A 180 2.44 21.66 -2.88
N PHE A 181 2.56 21.97 -1.59
CA PHE A 181 3.33 23.12 -1.11
C PHE A 181 4.81 23.00 -1.53
N GLU A 182 5.42 21.82 -1.34
CA GLU A 182 6.81 21.56 -1.72
C GLU A 182 7.03 21.66 -3.25
N LYS A 183 6.04 21.24 -4.04
CA LYS A 183 6.03 21.41 -5.50
C LYS A 183 5.83 22.87 -5.95
N GLY A 184 5.48 23.77 -5.04
CA GLY A 184 5.16 25.17 -5.36
C GLY A 184 3.74 25.41 -5.85
N ASP A 185 2.88 24.39 -5.87
CA ASP A 185 1.45 24.55 -6.17
C ASP A 185 0.70 25.03 -4.91
N PHE A 186 0.94 26.30 -4.58
CA PHE A 186 0.42 26.93 -3.38
C PHE A 186 -1.11 27.05 -3.38
N GLN A 187 -1.73 27.18 -4.55
CA GLN A 187 -3.20 27.24 -4.65
C GLN A 187 -3.83 25.90 -4.30
N LYS A 188 -3.32 24.79 -4.85
CA LYS A 188 -3.81 23.45 -4.51
C LYS A 188 -3.49 23.11 -3.06
N ALA A 189 -2.30 23.44 -2.57
CA ALA A 189 -1.94 23.25 -1.16
C ALA A 189 -2.90 23.98 -0.21
N GLU A 190 -3.25 25.24 -0.50
CA GLU A 190 -4.19 26.03 0.31
C GLU A 190 -5.57 25.35 0.41
N VAL A 191 -6.11 24.89 -0.72
CA VAL A 191 -7.40 24.19 -0.78
C VAL A 191 -7.36 22.92 0.06
N MET A 192 -6.30 22.11 -0.10
CA MET A 192 -6.18 20.82 0.59
C MET A 192 -5.93 20.99 2.10
N PHE A 193 -5.16 21.99 2.53
CA PHE A 193 -5.04 22.30 3.95
C PHE A 193 -6.38 22.68 4.57
N LYS A 194 -7.20 23.50 3.89
CA LYS A 194 -8.55 23.83 4.36
C LYS A 194 -9.46 22.60 4.44
N GLN A 195 -9.37 21.69 3.47
CA GLN A 195 -10.10 20.41 3.49
C GLN A 195 -9.68 19.55 4.69
N ALA A 196 -8.38 19.39 4.94
CA ALA A 196 -7.88 18.62 6.09
C ALA A 196 -8.26 19.24 7.45
N ILE A 197 -8.32 20.58 7.53
CA ILE A 197 -8.83 21.30 8.70
C ILE A 197 -10.31 21.00 8.92
N ASN A 198 -11.13 21.08 7.89
CA ASN A 198 -12.58 20.86 8.00
C ASN A 198 -12.95 19.39 8.25
N GLY A 199 -12.22 18.45 7.65
CA GLY A 199 -12.50 17.01 7.74
C GLY A 199 -12.00 16.35 9.03
N GLY A 200 -10.96 16.89 9.68
CA GLY A 200 -10.36 16.23 10.86
C GLY A 200 -9.62 17.13 11.83
N ASN A 201 -9.70 18.47 11.69
CA ASN A 201 -8.92 19.42 12.50
C ASN A 201 -7.42 19.07 12.56
N MET A 202 -6.81 18.71 11.43
CA MET A 202 -5.40 18.29 11.39
C MET A 202 -4.47 19.45 11.80
N PRO A 203 -3.71 19.35 12.90
CA PRO A 203 -2.83 20.43 13.37
C PRO A 203 -1.81 20.87 12.31
N ASN A 204 -1.19 19.90 11.64
CA ASN A 204 -0.22 20.16 10.56
C ASN A 204 -0.84 20.95 9.39
N ALA A 205 -2.15 20.81 9.15
CA ALA A 205 -2.82 21.58 8.11
C ALA A 205 -3.02 23.05 8.49
N TYR A 206 -3.27 23.36 9.77
CA TYR A 206 -3.27 24.74 10.26
C TYR A 206 -1.89 25.37 10.13
N TYR A 207 -0.82 24.66 10.50
CA TYR A 207 0.55 25.15 10.33
C TYR A 207 0.91 25.41 8.86
N GLY A 208 0.60 24.46 7.97
CA GLY A 208 0.85 24.60 6.53
C GLY A 208 0.09 25.78 5.91
N LEU A 209 -1.16 25.98 6.29
CA LEU A 209 -1.97 27.11 5.83
C LEU A 209 -1.45 28.47 6.37
N ALA A 210 -1.04 28.51 7.64
CA ALA A 210 -0.43 29.71 8.22
C ALA A 210 0.89 30.08 7.52
N LEU A 211 1.73 29.09 7.21
CA LEU A 211 2.96 29.27 6.43
C LEU A 211 2.69 29.86 5.05
N LEU A 212 1.70 29.33 4.32
CA LEU A 212 1.27 29.89 3.03
C LEU A 212 0.87 31.36 3.13
N TYR A 213 0.03 31.70 4.11
CA TYR A 213 -0.40 33.08 4.32
C TYR A 213 0.75 34.00 4.71
N ARG A 214 1.69 33.53 5.54
CA ARG A 214 2.91 34.29 5.86
C ARG A 214 3.74 34.58 4.62
N MET A 215 3.97 33.58 3.77
CA MET A 215 4.74 33.75 2.52
C MET A 215 4.07 34.73 1.55
N ALA A 216 2.74 34.81 1.58
CA ALA A 216 1.96 35.78 0.83
C ALA A 216 1.82 37.16 1.52
N ASP A 217 2.57 37.41 2.59
CA ASP A 217 2.52 38.60 3.46
C ASP A 217 1.12 38.90 4.06
N LYS A 218 0.25 37.89 4.14
CA LYS A 218 -1.08 37.94 4.77
C LYS A 218 -0.97 37.61 6.26
N ARG A 219 -0.28 38.47 7.02
CA ARG A 219 0.05 38.21 8.44
C ARG A 219 -1.18 38.01 9.33
N ASP A 220 -2.21 38.83 9.16
CA ASP A 220 -3.45 38.71 9.95
C ASP A 220 -4.17 37.37 9.71
N ALA A 221 -4.22 36.94 8.44
CA ALA A 221 -4.81 35.64 8.09
C ALA A 221 -3.98 34.48 8.68
N SER A 222 -2.66 34.56 8.61
CA SER A 222 -1.76 33.58 9.24
C SER A 222 -2.01 33.47 10.74
N LYS A 223 -2.10 34.60 11.44
CA LYS A 223 -2.37 34.65 12.88
C LYS A 223 -3.73 34.05 13.22
N SER A 224 -4.78 34.46 12.50
CA SER A 224 -6.14 33.98 12.70
C SER A 224 -6.28 32.46 12.55
N VAL A 225 -5.59 31.86 11.57
CA VAL A 225 -5.56 30.40 11.40
C VAL A 225 -4.96 29.69 12.61
N LEU A 226 -3.85 30.18 13.15
CA LEU A 226 -3.20 29.58 14.33
C LEU A 226 -4.04 29.76 15.60
N GLU A 227 -4.65 30.94 15.79
CA GLU A 227 -5.57 31.18 16.90
C GLU A 227 -6.76 30.21 16.84
N THR A 228 -7.32 29.98 15.64
CA THR A 228 -8.40 29.01 15.42
C THR A 228 -7.97 27.60 15.80
N MET A 229 -6.74 27.20 15.45
CA MET A 229 -6.18 25.90 15.84
C MET A 229 -6.16 25.74 17.37
N PHE A 230 -5.72 26.76 18.12
CA PHE A 230 -5.65 26.68 19.59
C PHE A 230 -7.01 26.58 20.26
N VAL A 231 -8.02 27.24 19.71
CA VAL A 231 -9.40 27.13 20.20
C VAL A 231 -9.95 25.74 19.93
N ARG A 232 -9.69 25.17 18.76
CA ARG A 232 -10.26 23.88 18.33
C ARG A 232 -9.49 22.66 18.82
N ILE A 233 -8.21 22.81 19.18
CA ILE A 233 -7.30 21.72 19.58
C ILE A 233 -6.61 22.07 20.91
N PRO A 234 -7.33 22.02 22.05
CA PRO A 234 -6.84 22.61 23.30
C PRO A 234 -5.65 21.89 23.95
N GLN A 235 -5.35 20.65 23.55
CA GLN A 235 -4.31 19.81 24.18
C GLN A 235 -2.90 19.97 23.58
N GLN A 236 -2.68 20.83 22.58
CA GLN A 236 -1.33 21.12 22.06
C GLN A 236 -0.65 22.25 22.87
N THR A 237 -0.25 21.95 24.11
CA THR A 237 0.25 22.94 25.08
C THR A 237 1.59 23.60 24.71
N LEU A 238 2.34 23.08 23.72
CA LEU A 238 3.67 23.59 23.31
C LEU A 238 3.65 24.87 22.46
N ALA A 239 2.47 25.34 22.03
CA ALA A 239 2.39 26.36 20.98
C ALA A 239 2.06 27.77 21.47
N LYS A 240 1.76 27.96 22.77
CA LYS A 240 1.72 29.30 23.38
C LYS A 240 3.07 30.02 23.31
N GLU A 241 4.19 29.28 23.35
CA GLU A 241 5.53 29.84 23.16
C GLU A 241 5.76 30.27 21.70
N TYR A 242 5.30 29.50 20.71
CA TYR A 242 5.45 29.85 19.29
C TYR A 242 4.56 31.04 18.86
N ALA A 243 3.38 31.22 19.44
CA ALA A 243 2.54 32.40 19.19
C ALA A 243 3.22 33.70 19.65
N GLY A 244 4.08 33.63 20.69
CA GLY A 244 4.88 34.77 21.15
C GLY A 244 6.14 35.04 20.31
N ILE A 245 6.64 34.05 19.56
CA ILE A 245 7.83 34.18 18.69
C ILE A 245 7.47 34.78 17.32
N TYR A 246 6.20 34.67 16.91
CA TYR A 246 5.72 35.16 15.60
C TYR A 246 4.74 36.34 15.68
N ALA A 247 4.51 36.90 16.86
CA ALA A 247 3.84 38.19 17.07
C ALA A 247 4.85 39.34 16.88
#